data_AF-A0A928Z297-F1
#
_entry.id   AF-A0A928Z297-F1
#
_cell.length_a   1.000
_cell.length_b   1.000
_cell.length_c   1.000
_cell.angle_alpha   90.00
_cell.angle_beta   90.00
_cell.angle_gamma   90.00
#
_symmetry.space_group_name_H-M   'P 1'
#
loop_
_entity.id
_entity.type
_entity.pdbx_description
1 polymer ?
#
loop_
_entity_poly.entity_id
_entity_poly.type
_entity_poly.pdbx_seq_one_letter_code
_entity_poly.pdbx_strand_id
1 'polypeptide(L)' 'WDTVQEKLSFSDRFGLTLTFEPADQPTYLKIVHHLANQAQIDLDSKDLEFRALQWATRHNGRSGRTARQFIDFLKAELLS' A
#
# COMPACT_ATOMS: atom_id res chain seq x y z
N TRP A 1 28.28 9.92 6.83
CA TRP A 1 27.74 8.57 6.60
C TRP A 1 27.66 7.88 7.94
N ASP A 2 26.66 8.25 8.74
CA ASP A 2 26.47 7.72 10.08
C ASP A 2 24.99 7.93 10.45
N THR A 3 24.11 7.04 9.98
CA THR A 3 22.69 7.02 10.40
C THR A 3 22.02 5.65 10.17
N VAL A 4 22.80 4.61 9.86
CA VAL A 4 22.25 3.25 9.61
C VAL A 4 22.56 2.29 10.76
N GLN A 5 23.51 2.63 11.65
CA GLN A 5 23.92 1.73 12.74
C GLN A 5 23.05 1.79 14.01
N GLU A 6 22.20 2.81 14.20
CA GLU A 6 21.34 2.86 15.40
C GLU A 6 20.09 1.97 15.30
N LYS A 7 19.62 1.63 14.09
CA LYS A 7 18.39 0.82 13.92
C LYS A 7 18.57 -0.68 14.12
N LEU A 8 19.81 -1.19 14.13
CA LEU A 8 20.06 -2.61 14.41
C LEU A 8 20.05 -2.95 15.92
N SER A 9 20.22 -1.97 16.81
CA SER A 9 20.43 -2.22 18.25
C SER A 9 19.17 -2.62 19.04
N PHE A 10 17.96 -2.39 18.51
CA PHE A 10 16.72 -2.71 19.23
C PHE A 10 16.18 -4.13 18.93
N SER A 11 16.40 -4.63 17.71
CA SER A 11 15.93 -5.96 17.30
C SER A 11 16.68 -7.10 18.02
N ASP A 12 17.96 -6.90 18.34
CA ASP A 12 18.79 -7.90 19.06
C ASP A 12 18.35 -8.17 20.50
N ARG A 13 17.64 -7.22 21.15
CA ARG A 13 17.19 -7.39 22.55
C ARG A 13 15.81 -8.02 22.70
N PHE A 14 15.04 -8.06 21.61
CA PHE A 14 13.65 -8.52 21.65
C PHE A 14 13.34 -9.70 20.74
N GLY A 15 14.25 -10.16 19.86
CA GLY A 15 14.11 -11.45 19.15
C GLY A 15 12.83 -11.64 18.33
N LEU A 16 11.99 -10.61 18.18
CA LEU A 16 10.71 -10.67 17.49
C LEU A 16 10.89 -10.04 16.11
N THR A 17 11.20 -10.88 15.13
CA THR A 17 11.09 -10.51 13.73
C THR A 17 9.61 -10.53 13.37
N LEU A 18 8.99 -9.34 13.29
CA LEU A 18 7.65 -9.20 12.72
C LEU A 18 7.75 -9.37 11.20
N THR A 19 7.57 -10.60 10.74
CA THR A 19 7.50 -10.90 9.31
C THR A 19 6.13 -10.48 8.79
N PHE A 20 6.09 -9.46 7.94
CA PHE A 20 4.87 -9.08 7.23
C PHE A 20 4.87 -9.75 5.87
N GLU A 21 4.00 -10.73 5.69
CA GLU A 21 3.80 -11.34 4.37
C GLU A 21 3.15 -10.32 3.41
N PRO A 22 3.48 -10.37 2.12
CA PRO A 22 2.80 -9.56 1.11
C PRO A 22 1.29 -9.81 1.18
N ALA A 23 0.49 -8.74 1.06
CA ALA A 23 -0.96 -8.90 1.05
C ALA A 23 -1.38 -9.73 -0.17
N ASP A 24 -2.22 -10.73 0.06
CA ASP A 24 -2.88 -11.42 -1.05
C ASP A 24 -3.78 -10.45 -1.84
N GLN A 25 -4.18 -10.83 -3.05
CA GLN A 25 -5.00 -9.97 -3.89
C GLN A 25 -6.30 -9.52 -3.20
N PRO A 26 -7.09 -10.42 -2.57
CA PRO A 26 -8.30 -10.01 -1.86
C PRO A 26 -8.04 -9.00 -0.75
N THR A 27 -7.00 -9.17 0.06
CA THR A 27 -6.66 -8.25 1.15
C THR A 27 -6.22 -6.90 0.60
N TYR A 28 -5.40 -6.89 -0.45
CA TYR A 28 -4.99 -5.66 -1.13
C TYR A 28 -6.19 -4.88 -1.68
N LEU A 29 -7.11 -5.55 -2.38
CA LEU A 29 -8.31 -4.90 -2.93
C LEU A 29 -9.24 -4.39 -1.81
N LYS A 30 -9.38 -5.10 -0.69
CA LYS A 30 -10.12 -4.60 0.48
C LYS A 30 -9.53 -3.29 1.02
N ILE A 31 -8.20 -3.19 1.10
CA ILE A 31 -7.51 -1.97 1.54
C ILE A 31 -7.76 -0.83 0.54
N VAL A 32 -7.65 -1.11 -0.76
CA VAL A 32 -7.92 -0.13 -1.83
C VAL A 32 -9.35 0.41 -1.73
N HIS A 33 -10.35 -0.46 -1.62
CA HIS A 33 -11.75 -0.06 -1.46
C HIS A 33 -11.98 0.78 -0.20
N HIS A 34 -11.38 0.38 0.93
CA HIS A 34 -11.48 1.15 2.18
C HIS A 34 -10.90 2.56 2.01
N LEU A 35 -9.71 2.67 1.42
CA LEU A 35 -9.04 3.95 1.21
C LEU A 35 -9.77 4.83 0.17
N ALA A 36 -10.32 4.24 -0.90
CA ALA A 36 -11.12 4.95 -1.90
C ALA A 36 -12.39 5.56 -1.27
N ASN A 37 -13.09 4.78 -0.44
CA ASN A 37 -14.24 5.26 0.33
C ASN A 37 -13.86 6.40 1.28
N GLN A 38 -12.74 6.28 2.00
CA GLN A 38 -12.24 7.36 2.86
C GLN A 38 -11.87 8.63 2.06
N ALA A 39 -11.37 8.46 0.83
CA ALA A 39 -11.03 9.56 -0.06
C ALA A 39 -12.23 10.12 -0.85
N GLN A 40 -13.43 9.54 -0.70
CA GLN A 40 -14.65 9.89 -1.44
C GLN A 40 -14.45 9.81 -2.96
N ILE A 41 -13.70 8.81 -3.42
CA ILE A 41 -13.50 8.55 -4.85
C ILE A 41 -14.70 7.73 -5.35
N ASP A 42 -15.48 8.33 -6.25
CA ASP A 42 -16.61 7.67 -6.91
C ASP A 42 -16.15 7.11 -8.27
N LEU A 43 -15.66 5.88 -8.26
CA LEU A 43 -15.21 5.15 -9.43
C LEU A 43 -15.84 3.74 -9.40
N ASP A 44 -16.16 3.19 -10.57
CA ASP A 44 -16.70 1.83 -10.63
C ASP A 44 -15.75 0.83 -9.94
N SER A 45 -16.31 -0.06 -9.13
CA SER A 45 -15.53 -1.00 -8.33
C SER A 45 -14.62 -1.89 -9.18
N LYS A 46 -15.07 -2.33 -10.36
CA LYS A 46 -14.24 -3.18 -11.23
C LYS A 46 -13.11 -2.38 -11.86
N ASP A 47 -13.35 -1.14 -12.25
CA ASP A 47 -12.31 -0.27 -12.77
C ASP A 47 -11.28 0.07 -11.69
N LEU A 48 -11.73 0.35 -10.46
CA LEU A 48 -10.86 0.62 -9.32
C LEU A 48 -9.93 -0.56 -9.04
N GLU A 49 -10.49 -1.77 -8.97
CA GLU A 49 -9.72 -3.00 -8.77
C GLU A 49 -8.73 -3.26 -9.90
N PHE A 50 -9.17 -3.13 -11.17
CA PHE A 50 -8.32 -3.34 -12.33
C PHE A 50 -7.11 -2.39 -12.31
N ARG A 51 -7.34 -1.10 -12.10
CA ARG A 51 -6.31 -0.07 -12.03
C ARG A 51 -5.39 -0.28 -10.83
N ALA A 52 -5.93 -0.68 -9.68
CA ALA A 52 -5.13 -0.97 -8.48
C ALA A 52 -4.20 -2.16 -8.69
N LEU A 53 -4.66 -3.22 -9.39
CA LEU A 53 -3.84 -4.38 -9.70
C LEU A 53 -2.74 -4.03 -10.70
N GLN A 54 -3.05 -3.24 -11.73
CA GLN A 54 -2.02 -2.71 -12.65
C GLN A 54 -1.02 -1.80 -11.94
N TRP A 55 -1.47 -1.01 -10.96
CA TRP A 55 -0.58 -0.19 -10.16
C TRP A 55 0.39 -1.03 -9.35
N ALA A 56 -0.10 -2.07 -8.69
CA ALA A 56 0.70 -2.97 -7.84
C ALA A 56 1.79 -3.72 -8.63
N THR A 57 1.53 -4.11 -9.88
CA THR A 57 2.57 -4.75 -10.73
C THR A 57 3.71 -3.79 -11.06
N ARG A 58 3.46 -2.48 -11.07
CA ARG A 58 4.46 -1.44 -11.34
C ARG A 58 5.13 -0.88 -10.09
N HIS A 59 4.53 -1.07 -8.90
CA HIS A 59 4.94 -0.41 -7.65
C HIS A 59 5.16 -1.37 -6.47
N ASN A 60 6.16 -2.23 -6.59
CA ASN A 60 6.63 -3.13 -5.51
C ASN A 60 5.55 -4.07 -4.93
N GLY A 61 4.57 -4.47 -5.74
CA GLY A 61 3.60 -5.49 -5.38
C GLY A 61 2.48 -5.01 -4.47
N ARG A 62 1.82 -5.96 -3.81
CA ARG A 62 0.58 -5.74 -3.05
C ARG A 62 0.91 -5.49 -1.58
N SER A 63 0.69 -4.25 -1.14
CA SER A 63 0.87 -3.84 0.25
C SER A 63 -0.07 -2.69 0.58
N GLY A 64 -0.29 -2.44 1.88
CA GLY A 64 -1.06 -1.26 2.31
C GLY A 64 -0.42 0.06 1.88
N ARG A 65 0.92 0.12 1.83
CA ARG A 65 1.66 1.29 1.32
C ARG A 65 1.38 1.51 -0.16
N THR A 66 1.45 0.46 -0.97
CA THR A 66 1.17 0.54 -2.41
C THR A 66 -0.27 0.94 -2.68
N ALA A 67 -1.23 0.41 -1.91
CA ALA A 67 -2.64 0.81 -2.00
C ALA A 67 -2.84 2.29 -1.69
N ARG A 68 -2.15 2.81 -0.65
CA ARG A 68 -2.22 4.24 -0.32
C ARG A 68 -1.65 5.12 -1.43
N GLN A 69 -0.47 4.77 -1.97
CA GLN A 69 0.14 5.48 -3.09
C GLN A 69 -0.76 5.50 -4.32
N PHE A 70 -1.43 4.39 -4.63
CA PHE A 70 -2.40 4.32 -5.71
C PHE A 70 -3.58 5.28 -5.50
N ILE A 71 -4.15 5.34 -4.30
CA ILE A 71 -5.27 6.24 -4.00
C ILE A 71 -4.85 7.71 -4.03
N ASP A 72 -3.67 8.04 -3.51
CA ASP A 72 -3.14 9.41 -3.58
C ASP A 72 -2.90 9.83 -5.05
N PHE A 73 -2.40 8.91 -5.89
CA PHE A 73 -2.28 9.12 -7.34
C PHE A 73 -3.65 9.35 -8.01
N LEU A 74 -4.62 8.47 -7.78
CA LEU A 74 -5.98 8.62 -8.32
C LEU A 74 -6.62 9.94 -7.93
N LYS A 75 -6.46 10.34 -6.66
CA LYS A 75 -7.00 11.60 -6.17
C LYS A 75 -6.38 12.80 -6.89
N ALA A 76 -5.07 12.78 -7.13
CA ALA A 76 -4.41 13.85 -7.88
C ALA A 76 -4.88 13.91 -9.34
N GLU A 77 -5.07 12.75 -9.99
CA GLU A 77 -5.58 12.65 -11.35
C GLU A 77 -7.01 13.19 -11.48
N LEU A 78 -7.90 12.87 -10.55
CA LEU A 78 -9.30 13.33 -10.57
C LEU A 78 -9.48 14.82 -10.22
N LEU A 79 -8.50 15.41 -9.54
CA LEU A 79 -8.49 16.85 -9.20
C LEU A 79 -7.85 17.72 -10.28
N SER A 80 -7.22 17.09 -11.28
CA SER A 80 -6.59 17.76 -12.43
C SER A 80 -7.59 17.97 -13.56
#